data_AF-A0A6N9DYT6-F1
#
_entry.id   AF-A0A6N9DYT6-F1
#
_cell.length_a   1.000
_cell.length_b   1.000
_cell.length_c   1.000
_cell.angle_alpha   90.00
_cell.angle_beta   90.00
_cell.angle_gamma   90.00
#
_symmetry.space_group_name_H-M   'P 1'
#
loop_
_entity.id
_entity.type
_entity.pdbx_description
1 polymer ?
#
loop_
_entity_poly.entity_id
_entity_poly.type
_entity_poly.pdbx_seq_one_letter_code
_entity_poly.pdbx_strand_id
1 'polypeptide(L)'
;MKFNVTVDRDEDGVWIVECPAIPGCVSQDKTKGEALDNIKEAIVLCLEVRAKEGEIATLSVPHHKEVAKGTPRSLIRSAGLTGDEFCAAK
;
A
#
# COMPACT_ATOMS: atom_id res chain seq x y z
N MET A 1 -6.37 0.63 -9.71
CA MET A 1 -5.07 0.58 -9.00
C MET A 1 -4.46 -0.80 -9.19
N LYS A 2 -3.13 -0.91 -9.19
CA LYS A 2 -2.42 -2.19 -9.19
C LYS A 2 -1.72 -2.33 -7.84
N PHE A 3 -1.97 -3.42 -7.13
CA PHE A 3 -1.32 -3.73 -5.86
C PHE A 3 -0.44 -4.96 -6.07
N ASN A 4 0.76 -4.92 -5.50
CA ASN A 4 1.60 -6.11 -5.38
C ASN A 4 1.15 -6.86 -4.13
N VAL A 5 1.05 -8.17 -4.23
CA VAL A 5 0.68 -9.06 -3.13
C VAL A 5 1.78 -10.09 -2.93
N THR A 6 2.08 -10.41 -1.68
CA THR A 6 2.96 -11.53 -1.32
C THR A 6 2.09 -12.78 -1.24
N VAL A 7 2.58 -13.90 -1.76
CA VAL A 7 1.86 -15.18 -1.75
C VAL A 7 2.78 -16.22 -1.15
N ASP A 8 2.40 -16.74 0.00
CA ASP A 8 3.12 -17.78 0.73
C ASP A 8 2.24 -19.01 0.92
N ARG A 9 2.87 -20.14 1.22
CA ARG A 9 2.20 -21.40 1.52
C ARG A 9 2.66 -21.88 2.88
N ASP A 10 1.70 -22.17 3.77
CA ASP A 10 2.00 -22.65 5.10
C ASP A 10 2.32 -24.17 5.13
N GLU A 11 2.65 -24.67 6.32
CA GLU A 11 2.97 -26.08 6.57
C GLU A 11 1.75 -27.00 6.39
N ASP A 12 0.53 -26.47 6.56
CA ASP A 12 -0.74 -27.17 6.38
C ASP A 12 -1.21 -27.19 4.91
N GLY A 13 -0.47 -26.52 4.02
CA GLY A 13 -0.71 -26.46 2.59
C GLY A 13 -1.73 -25.40 2.15
N VAL A 14 -2.14 -24.50 3.05
CA VAL A 14 -3.00 -23.34 2.82
C VAL A 14 -2.20 -22.22 2.15
N TRP A 15 -2.85 -21.51 1.24
CA TRP A 15 -2.30 -20.33 0.57
C TRP A 15 -2.62 -19.09 1.38
N ILE A 16 -1.58 -18.36 1.77
CA ILE A 16 -1.69 -17.09 2.47
C ILE A 16 -1.29 -15.99 1.49
N VAL A 17 -2.17 -15.02 1.32
CA VAL A 17 -1.94 -13.87 0.44
C VAL A 17 -2.09 -12.59 1.23
N GLU A 18 -1.07 -11.75 1.21
CA GLU A 18 -1.08 -10.46 1.89
C GLU A 18 -0.83 -9.32 0.93
N CYS A 19 -1.38 -8.15 1.22
CA CYS A 19 -1.10 -6.92 0.51
C CYS A 19 -0.19 -6.02 1.36
N PRO A 20 1.12 -5.96 1.11
CA PRO A 20 2.05 -5.11 1.87
C PRO A 20 1.69 -3.61 1.85
N ALA A 21 0.89 -3.20 0.86
CA ALA A 21 0.44 -1.83 0.74
C ALA A 21 -0.73 -1.47 1.65
N ILE A 22 -1.46 -2.45 2.14
CA ILE A 22 -2.56 -2.27 3.06
C ILE A 22 -2.27 -3.16 4.27
N PRO A 23 -1.52 -2.64 5.27
CA PRO A 23 -1.18 -3.42 6.46
C PRO A 23 -2.43 -4.02 7.09
N GLY A 24 -2.37 -5.32 7.38
CA GLY A 24 -3.48 -6.10 7.93
C GLY A 24 -4.46 -6.68 6.89
N CYS A 25 -4.31 -6.36 5.60
CA CYS A 25 -5.10 -6.97 4.54
C CYS A 25 -4.48 -8.30 4.11
N VAL A 26 -5.05 -9.40 4.61
CA VAL A 26 -4.60 -10.77 4.39
C VAL A 26 -5.81 -11.65 4.03
N SER A 27 -5.59 -12.61 3.15
CA SER A 27 -6.56 -13.64 2.74
C SER A 27 -5.89 -15.01 2.81
N GLN A 28 -6.65 -16.04 3.17
CA GLN A 28 -6.15 -17.41 3.33
C GLN A 28 -7.15 -18.41 2.75
N ASP A 29 -6.71 -19.26 1.82
CA ASP A 29 -7.57 -20.26 1.19
C ASP A 29 -6.81 -21.52 0.78
N LYS A 30 -7.56 -22.60 0.49
CA LYS A 30 -6.99 -23.90 0.08
C LYS A 30 -6.34 -23.84 -1.30
N THR A 31 -6.75 -22.90 -2.14
CA THR A 31 -6.22 -22.72 -3.48
C THR A 31 -5.67 -21.31 -3.68
N LYS A 32 -4.61 -21.21 -4.48
CA LYS A 32 -4.01 -19.93 -4.85
C LYS A 32 -4.99 -18.99 -5.54
N GLY A 33 -5.90 -19.55 -6.35
CA GLY A 33 -6.90 -18.77 -7.10
C GLY A 33 -7.89 -18.10 -6.18
N GLU A 34 -8.48 -18.86 -5.25
CA GLU A 34 -9.43 -18.34 -4.26
C GLU A 34 -8.79 -17.26 -3.39
N ALA A 35 -7.58 -17.49 -2.87
CA ALA A 35 -6.89 -16.50 -2.05
C ALA A 35 -6.60 -15.19 -2.82
N LEU A 36 -6.33 -15.28 -4.13
CA LEU A 36 -6.11 -14.12 -4.99
C LEU A 36 -7.40 -13.37 -5.35
N ASP A 37 -8.54 -14.04 -5.40
CA ASP A 37 -9.82 -13.38 -5.63
C ASP A 37 -10.34 -12.75 -4.33
N ASN A 38 -10.22 -13.46 -3.22
CA ASN A 38 -10.59 -12.98 -1.89
C ASN A 38 -9.77 -11.76 -1.46
N ILE A 39 -8.45 -11.74 -1.71
CA ILE A 39 -7.64 -10.54 -1.39
C ILE A 39 -8.05 -9.32 -2.21
N LYS A 40 -8.53 -9.48 -3.45
CA LYS A 40 -8.99 -8.33 -4.27
C LYS A 40 -10.22 -7.70 -3.64
N GLU A 41 -11.17 -8.52 -3.20
CA GLU A 41 -12.37 -8.03 -2.51
C GLU A 41 -12.01 -7.37 -1.18
N ALA A 42 -11.12 -7.98 -0.40
CA ALA A 42 -10.64 -7.43 0.86
C ALA A 42 -9.95 -6.06 0.69
N ILE A 43 -9.15 -5.90 -0.36
CA ILE A 43 -8.51 -4.62 -0.71
C ILE A 43 -9.57 -3.55 -1.00
N VAL A 44 -10.58 -3.86 -1.81
CA VAL A 44 -11.65 -2.92 -2.16
C VAL A 44 -12.41 -2.51 -0.89
N LEU A 45 -12.83 -3.47 -0.08
CA LEU A 45 -13.59 -3.21 1.14
C LEU A 45 -12.77 -2.36 2.13
N CYS A 46 -11.48 -2.66 2.29
CA CYS A 46 -10.60 -1.91 3.19
C CYS A 46 -10.44 -0.46 2.74
N LEU A 47 -10.30 -0.22 1.43
CA LEU A 47 -10.23 1.14 0.88
C LEU A 47 -11.54 1.90 1.06
N GLU A 48 -12.68 1.25 0.87
CA GLU A 48 -14.00 1.86 1.08
C GLU A 48 -14.23 2.29 2.53
N VAL A 49 -13.83 1.45 3.49
CA VAL A 49 -13.96 1.76 4.92
C VAL A 49 -13.05 2.93 5.30
N ARG A 50 -11.76 2.87 4.94
CA ARG A 50 -10.79 3.95 5.24
C ARG A 50 -11.21 5.28 4.62
N ALA A 51 -11.75 5.26 3.41
CA ALA A 51 -12.27 6.46 2.75
C ALA A 51 -13.48 7.07 3.48
N LYS A 52 -14.34 6.24 4.08
CA LYS A 52 -15.50 6.70 4.86
C LYS A 52 -15.10 7.26 6.23
N GLU A 53 -14.10 6.67 6.87
CA GLU A 53 -13.63 7.07 8.20
C GLU A 53 -12.71 8.30 8.17
N GLY A 54 -12.38 8.81 6.97
CA GLY A 54 -11.48 9.94 6.82
C GLY A 54 -10.03 9.61 7.18
N GLU A 55 -9.72 8.32 7.35
CA GLU A 55 -8.36 7.87 7.57
C GLU A 55 -7.55 8.08 6.29
N ILE A 56 -6.42 8.75 6.41
CA ILE A 56 -5.42 8.78 5.36
C ILE A 56 -4.98 7.33 5.19
N ALA A 57 -5.45 6.67 4.13
CA ALA A 57 -4.97 5.34 3.78
C ALA A 57 -3.46 5.43 3.60
N THR A 58 -2.71 5.01 4.62
CA THR A 58 -1.24 4.90 4.56
C THR A 58 -0.93 3.73 3.64
N LEU A 59 -1.00 3.99 2.34
CA LEU A 59 -0.55 3.07 1.32
C LEU A 59 0.97 3.05 1.38
N SER A 60 1.51 2.08 2.09
CA SER A 60 2.93 1.79 2.03
C SER A 60 3.19 1.19 0.65
N VAL A 61 4.03 1.80 -0.19
CA VAL A 61 4.40 1.16 -1.46
C VAL A 61 5.81 0.61 -1.27
N PRO A 62 5.96 -0.64 -0.78
CA PRO A 62 7.27 -1.26 -0.78
C PRO A 62 7.70 -1.43 -2.24
N HIS A 63 8.95 -1.05 -2.53
CA HIS A 63 9.54 -0.97 -3.87
C HIS A 63 9.04 0.18 -4.76
N HIS A 64 9.08 1.42 -4.26
CA HIS A 64 9.08 2.58 -5.15
C HIS A 64 10.37 2.60 -5.98
N LYS A 65 10.29 3.03 -7.24
CA LYS A 65 11.50 3.37 -8.01
C LYS A 65 12.19 4.54 -7.31
N GLU A 66 13.51 4.48 -7.19
CA GLU A 66 14.31 5.59 -6.67
C GLU A 66 13.93 6.85 -7.46
N VAL A 67 13.51 7.90 -6.75
CA VAL A 67 13.14 9.17 -7.37
C VAL A 67 14.40 9.84 -7.89
N ALA A 68 14.33 10.44 -9.09
CA ALA A 68 15.44 11.19 -9.64
C ALA A 68 15.94 12.25 -8.64
N LYS A 69 17.26 12.49 -8.61
CA LYS A 69 17.84 13.54 -7.77
C LYS A 69 17.17 14.88 -8.08
N GLY A 70 16.66 15.55 -7.04
CA GLY A 70 15.98 16.83 -7.16
C GLY A 70 14.44 16.76 -7.25
N THR A 71 13.84 15.57 -7.45
CA THR A 71 12.38 15.39 -7.39
C THR A 71 11.76 15.91 -6.09
N PRO A 72 12.34 15.65 -4.89
CA PRO A 72 11.81 16.23 -3.65
C PRO A 72 11.77 17.76 -3.68
N ARG A 73 12.81 18.40 -4.22
CA ARG A 73 12.91 19.87 -4.32
C ARG A 73 11.90 20.45 -5.30
N SER A 74 11.63 19.74 -6.40
CA SER A 74 10.59 20.10 -7.36
C SER A 74 9.20 20.00 -6.77
N LEU A 75 8.92 18.95 -5.99
CA LEU A 75 7.63 18.77 -5.32
C LEU A 75 7.39 19.85 -4.26
N ILE A 76 8.38 20.14 -3.42
CA ILE A 76 8.33 21.22 -2.42
C ILE A 76 7.99 22.56 -3.09
N ARG A 77 8.68 22.88 -4.20
CA ARG A 77 8.39 24.10 -4.98
C ARG A 77 6.97 24.10 -5.56
N SER A 78 6.50 22.97 -6.08
CA SER A 78 5.14 22.86 -6.63
C SER A 78 4.04 23.01 -5.59
N ALA A 79 4.33 22.64 -4.33
CA ALA A 79 3.46 22.87 -3.19
C ALA A 79 3.51 24.33 -2.67
N GLY A 80 4.29 25.21 -3.30
CA GLY A 80 4.43 26.61 -2.90
C GLY A 80 5.32 26.81 -1.66
N LEU A 81 6.09 25.80 -1.28
CA LEU A 81 6.97 25.83 -0.12
C LEU A 81 8.43 26.05 -0.53
N THR A 82 9.22 26.63 0.36
CA THR A 82 10.67 26.65 0.28
C THR A 82 11.28 25.42 0.98
N GLY A 83 12.53 25.10 0.65
CA GLY A 83 13.24 23.98 1.29
C GLY A 83 13.40 24.19 2.80
N ASP A 84 13.62 25.44 3.22
CA ASP A 84 13.80 25.78 4.63
C ASP A 84 12.49 25.67 5.42
N GLU A 85 11.37 26.12 4.84
CA GLU A 85 10.02 25.93 5.42
C GLU A 85 9.68 24.44 5.56
N PHE A 86 9.99 23.64 4.55
CA PHE A 86 9.78 22.19 4.60
C PHE A 86 10.61 21.51 5.69
N CYS A 87 11.88 21.91 5.87
CA CYS A 87 12.74 21.39 6.92
C CYS A 87 12.36 21.88 8.33
N ALA A 88 11.74 23.05 8.44
CA ALA A 88 11.30 23.63 9.71
C ALA A 88 9.98 23.05 10.23
N ALA A 89 9.17 22.42 9.37
CA ALA A 89 7.85 21.86 9.67
C ALA A 89 7.89 20.51 10.45
N LYS A 90 8.89 20.34 11.33
CA LYS A 90 9.17 19.08 12.03
C LYS A 90 8.07 18.68 13.02
#